data_AF-A0A953U6B3-F1
#
_entry.id   AF-A0A953U6B3-F1
#
_cell.length_a   1.000
_cell.length_b   1.000
_cell.length_c   1.000
_cell.angle_alpha   90.00
_cell.angle_beta   90.00
_cell.angle_gamma   90.00
#
_symmetry.space_group_name_H-M   'P 1'
#
loop_
_entity.id
_entity.type
_entity.pdbx_description
1 polymer ?
#
loop_
_entity_poly.entity_id
_entity_poly.type
_entity_poly.pdbx_seq_one_letter_code
_entity_poly.pdbx_strand_id
1 'polypeptide(L)'
;ATLPEMNVELSQGSHLFHNLSSFRASYFMVQHGRRLGIDWDWLNRQPVVQETEFIRHVRPTVKLSLRVDGRTARGVILSLQIGDKTEQ
;
A
#
# COMPACT_ATOMS: atom_id res chain seq x y z
N ALA A 1 -6.28 -2.69 -4.64
CA ALA A 1 -7.47 -1.86 -4.92
C ALA A 1 -8.70 -2.74 -4.77
N THR A 2 -9.86 -2.14 -4.48
CA THR A 2 -11.14 -2.83 -4.49
C THR A 2 -11.41 -3.50 -5.84
N LEU A 3 -12.35 -4.46 -5.88
CA LEU A 3 -12.91 -4.93 -7.15
C LEU A 3 -13.71 -3.79 -7.80
N PRO A 4 -13.81 -3.72 -9.15
CA PRO A 4 -14.46 -2.61 -9.84
C PRO A 4 -15.88 -2.32 -9.34
N GLU A 5 -16.62 -3.36 -8.96
CA GLU A 5 -18.00 -3.29 -8.50
C GLU A 5 -18.13 -3.29 -6.96
N MET A 6 -17.02 -3.30 -6.23
CA MET A 6 -17.00 -3.50 -4.77
C MET A 6 -16.30 -2.34 -4.04
N ASN A 7 -16.89 -1.15 -4.11
CA ASN A 7 -16.41 0.02 -3.37
C ASN A 7 -16.89 -0.01 -1.91
N VAL A 8 -16.21 -0.81 -1.10
CA VAL A 8 -16.49 -0.93 0.34
C VAL A 8 -16.04 0.34 1.06
N GLU A 9 -16.89 0.86 1.94
CA GLU A 9 -16.48 1.93 2.87
C GLU A 9 -15.48 1.41 3.91
N LEU A 10 -14.61 2.31 4.36
CA LEU A 10 -13.70 1.98 5.46
C LEU A 10 -14.49 1.70 6.73
N SER A 11 -13.94 0.80 7.56
CA SER A 11 -14.49 0.59 8.90
C SER A 11 -14.45 1.90 9.68
N GLN A 12 -15.64 2.34 10.11
CA GLN A 12 -15.85 3.52 10.94
C GLN A 12 -15.76 3.21 12.45
N GLY A 13 -15.40 1.97 12.81
CA GLY A 13 -15.33 1.55 14.19
C GLY A 13 -14.16 2.20 14.94
N SER A 14 -14.44 2.81 16.08
CA SER A 14 -13.41 3.40 16.97
C SER A 14 -12.32 2.40 17.34
N HIS A 15 -12.66 1.12 17.50
CA HIS A 15 -11.70 0.05 17.79
C HIS A 15 -10.60 -0.07 16.71
N LEU A 16 -10.94 0.06 15.43
CA LEU A 16 -9.93 0.05 14.37
C LEU A 16 -8.99 1.25 14.50
N PHE A 17 -9.54 2.44 14.75
CA PHE A 17 -8.74 3.65 14.91
C PHE A 17 -7.78 3.56 16.10
N HIS A 18 -8.24 3.04 17.25
CA HIS A 18 -7.39 2.79 18.40
C HIS A 18 -6.21 1.85 18.08
N ASN A 19 -6.44 0.81 17.28
CA ASN A 19 -5.39 -0.11 16.87
C ASN A 19 -4.39 0.56 15.93
N LEU A 20 -4.87 1.31 14.94
CA LEU A 20 -4.00 2.06 14.02
C LEU A 20 -3.11 3.07 14.76
N SER A 21 -3.69 3.83 15.70
CA SER A 21 -2.93 4.80 16.50
C SER A 21 -1.93 4.12 17.44
N SER A 22 -2.33 3.03 18.10
CA SER A 22 -1.50 2.34 19.10
C SER A 22 -0.29 1.65 18.45
N PHE A 23 -0.50 0.98 17.31
CA PHE A 23 0.59 0.34 16.56
C PHE A 23 1.39 1.33 15.71
N ARG A 24 1.00 2.61 15.67
CA ARG A 24 1.57 3.63 14.78
C ARG A 24 1.59 3.14 13.32
N ALA A 25 0.54 2.43 12.95
CA ALA A 25 0.41 1.83 11.63
C ALA A 25 -0.15 2.86 10.66
N SER A 26 0.49 2.99 9.50
CA SER A 26 -0.07 3.78 8.39
C SER A 26 -1.08 2.93 7.63
N TYR A 27 -2.26 3.48 7.37
CA TYR A 27 -3.36 2.79 6.71
C TYR A 27 -3.77 3.53 5.44
N PHE A 28 -3.81 2.81 4.33
CA PHE A 28 -4.10 3.35 3.01
C PHE A 28 -5.34 2.68 2.42
N MET A 29 -6.31 3.49 2.04
CA MET A 29 -7.43 3.04 1.22
C MET A 29 -7.13 3.32 -0.25
N VAL A 30 -7.14 2.27 -1.07
CA VAL A 30 -6.96 2.41 -2.52
C VAL A 30 -8.23 1.94 -3.23
N GLN A 31 -9.02 2.89 -3.71
CA GLN A 31 -10.24 2.63 -4.48
C GLN A 31 -9.89 2.20 -5.91
N HIS A 32 -10.73 1.35 -6.50
CA HIS A 32 -10.62 0.96 -7.90
C HIS A 32 -10.83 2.17 -8.83
N GLY A 33 -10.12 2.22 -9.95
CA GLY A 33 -10.33 3.23 -11.01
C GLY A 33 -9.84 4.65 -10.72
N ARG A 34 -9.20 4.93 -9.57
CA ARG A 34 -8.58 6.25 -9.33
C ARG A 34 -7.23 6.36 -10.03
N ARG A 35 -6.90 7.60 -10.46
CA ARG A 35 -5.61 7.95 -11.10
C ARG A 35 -4.38 7.54 -10.29
N LEU A 36 -4.50 7.55 -8.96
CA LEU A 36 -3.46 7.06 -8.05
C LEU A 36 -3.94 5.71 -7.50
N GLY A 37 -3.18 4.66 -7.77
CA GLY A 37 -3.59 3.28 -7.50
C GLY A 37 -2.41 2.38 -7.14
N ILE A 38 -2.68 1.09 -7.03
CA ILE A 38 -1.63 0.07 -6.88
C ILE A 38 -1.06 -0.22 -8.26
N ASP A 39 0.26 -0.15 -8.40
CA ASP A 39 0.95 -0.74 -9.56
C ASP A 39 0.93 -2.26 -9.43
N TRP A 40 -0.15 -2.86 -9.94
CA TRP A 40 -0.37 -4.30 -9.88
C TRP A 40 0.65 -5.09 -10.68
N ASP A 41 1.09 -4.53 -11.81
CA ASP A 41 2.09 -5.16 -12.67
C ASP A 41 3.44 -5.24 -11.95
N TRP A 42 3.84 -4.17 -11.27
CA TRP A 42 5.01 -4.21 -10.38
C TRP A 42 4.83 -5.22 -9.25
N LEU A 43 3.69 -5.22 -8.55
CA LEU A 43 3.44 -6.12 -7.42
C LEU A 43 3.44 -7.61 -7.84
N ASN A 44 2.95 -7.90 -9.05
CA ASN A 44 2.91 -9.24 -9.65
C ASN A 44 4.28 -9.77 -10.08
N ARG A 45 5.25 -8.90 -10.29
CA ARG A 45 6.63 -9.29 -10.61
C ARG A 45 7.52 -9.51 -9.38
N GLN A 46 7.04 -9.22 -8.17
CA GLN A 46 7.86 -9.35 -6.97
C GLN A 46 8.12 -10.83 -6.62
N PRO A 47 9.31 -11.17 -6.09
CA PRO A 47 9.60 -12.54 -5.67
C PRO A 47 8.58 -13.06 -4.66
N VAL A 48 8.04 -14.24 -4.93
CA VAL A 48 7.06 -14.90 -4.05
C VAL A 48 7.82 -15.59 -2.91
N VAL A 49 7.42 -15.28 -1.68
CA VAL A 49 7.89 -15.97 -0.47
C VAL A 49 7.02 -17.18 -0.18
N GLN A 50 5.71 -17.02 -0.32
CA GLN A 50 4.72 -18.07 -0.11
C GLN A 50 3.44 -17.74 -0.87
N GLU A 51 2.77 -18.76 -1.40
CA GLU A 51 1.47 -18.64 -2.04
C GLU A 51 0.55 -19.76 -1.54
N THR A 52 -0.68 -19.38 -1.21
CA THR A 52 -1.79 -20.28 -0.88
C THR A 52 -2.92 -20.05 -1.87
N GLU A 53 -4.03 -20.78 -1.74
CA GLU A 53 -5.20 -20.63 -2.62
C GLU A 53 -5.71 -19.18 -2.74
N PHE A 54 -5.64 -18.40 -1.65
CA PHE A 54 -6.22 -17.05 -1.60
C PHE A 54 -5.21 -15.94 -1.26
N ILE A 55 -3.98 -16.28 -0.88
CA ILE A 55 -3.00 -15.31 -0.38
C ILE A 55 -1.66 -15.51 -1.07
N ARG A 56 -1.13 -14.44 -1.67
CA ARG A 56 0.24 -14.37 -2.16
C ARG A 56 1.06 -13.42 -1.32
N HIS A 57 2.09 -13.94 -0.66
CA HIS A 57 3.08 -13.16 0.08
C HIS A 57 4.32 -12.96 -0.80
N VAL A 58 4.59 -11.70 -1.17
CA VAL A 58 5.76 -11.31 -1.95
C VAL A 58 6.73 -10.48 -1.13
N ARG A 59 8.02 -10.56 -1.47
CA ARG A 59 9.08 -9.76 -0.83
C ARG A 59 9.96 -9.12 -1.90
N PRO A 60 9.83 -7.81 -2.14
CA PRO A 60 10.76 -7.07 -2.98
C PRO A 60 12.20 -7.23 -2.46
N THR A 61 13.16 -7.38 -3.38
CA THR A 61 14.59 -7.40 -3.05
C THR A 61 15.13 -6.01 -2.69
N VAL A 62 14.45 -4.96 -3.17
CA VAL A 62 14.76 -3.56 -2.89
C VAL A 62 13.91 -3.02 -1.74
N LYS A 63 14.47 -2.09 -0.98
CA LYS A 63 13.72 -1.39 0.07
C LYS A 63 12.62 -0.53 -0.55
N LEU A 64 11.46 -0.52 0.10
CA LEU A 64 10.39 0.42 -0.22
C LEU A 64 10.52 1.67 0.65
N SER A 65 10.29 2.84 0.07
CA SER A 65 10.14 4.10 0.81
C SER A 65 8.67 4.37 1.07
N LEU A 66 8.32 4.60 2.33
CA LEU A 66 6.99 5.02 2.74
C LEU A 66 7.03 6.49 3.12
N ARG A 67 6.13 7.30 2.54
CA ARG A 67 5.93 8.71 2.92
C ARG A 67 4.47 8.94 3.24
N VAL A 68 4.20 9.54 4.40
CA VAL A 68 2.84 9.81 4.91
C VAL A 68 2.77 11.25 5.37
N ASP A 69 1.77 11.97 4.88
CA ASP A 69 1.37 13.29 5.38
C ASP A 69 -0.03 13.19 5.97
N GLY A 70 -0.08 13.08 7.30
CA GLY A 70 -1.35 13.02 8.05
C GLY A 70 -2.13 14.33 8.04
N ARG A 71 -1.53 15.48 7.71
CA ARG A 71 -2.23 16.77 7.63
C ARG A 71 -3.08 16.86 6.36
N THR A 72 -2.59 16.31 5.26
CA THR A 72 -3.31 16.30 3.97
C THR A 72 -3.94 14.95 3.63
N ALA A 73 -3.84 13.97 4.53
CA ALA A 73 -4.30 12.59 4.35
C ALA A 73 -3.74 11.94 3.06
N ARG A 74 -2.47 12.24 2.74
CA ARG A 74 -1.77 11.70 1.58
C ARG A 74 -0.66 10.76 2.00
N GLY A 75 -0.35 9.81 1.15
CA GLY A 75 0.92 9.12 1.24
C GLY A 75 1.16 8.24 0.03
N VAL A 76 2.38 7.74 -0.04
CA VAL A 76 2.91 7.01 -1.18
C VAL A 76 3.90 5.96 -0.72
N ILE A 77 3.89 4.82 -1.40
CA ILE A 77 4.89 3.76 -1.27
C ILE A 77 5.65 3.74 -2.59
N LEU A 78 6.98 3.92 -2.52
CA LEU A 78 7.86 3.98 -3.68
C LEU A 78 8.84 2.81 -3.65
N SER A 79 9.06 2.17 -4.79
CA SER A 79 10.18 1.26 -4.97
C SER A 79 11.44 2.10 -5.20
N LEU A 80 12.42 2.02 -4.29
CA LEU A 80 13.72 2.66 -4.51
C LEU A 80 14.56 1.72 -5.39
N GLN A 81 14.60 1.97 -6.69
CA GLN A 81 15.61 1.35 -7.54
C GLN A 81 16.97 1.90 -7.12
N ILE A 82 17.96 1.03 -6.87
CA ILE A 82 19.35 1.46 -6.63
C ILE A 82 19.85 2.08 -7.95
N GLY A 83 19.66 3.39 -8.10
CA GLY A 83 19.85 4.11 -9.37
C GLY A 83 19.12 5.45 -9.41
N ASP A 84 18.04 5.63 -8.62
CA ASP A 84 17.40 6.93 -8.45
C ASP A 84 18.28 7.83 -7.56
N LYS A 85 19.38 8.33 -8.14
CA LYS A 85 19.99 9.58 -7.70
C LYS A 85 18.90 10.63 -7.87
N THR A 86 18.30 11.03 -6.75
CA THR A 86 17.55 12.27 -6.71
C THR A 86 18.60 13.37 -6.83
N GLU A 87 18.91 13.78 -8.06
CA GLU A 87 19.55 15.06 -8.30
C GLU A 87 18.54 16.14 -7.89
N GLN A 88 18.95 16.87 -6.85
CA GLN A 88 18.62 18.25 -6.45
C GLN A 88 17.17 18.72 -6.57
#